data_AF-A0A7J2X310-F1
#
_entry.id   AF-A0A7J2X310-F1
#
_cell.length_a   1.000
_cell.length_b   1.000
_cell.length_c   1.000
_cell.angle_alpha   90.00
_cell.angle_beta   90.00
_cell.angle_gamma   90.00
#
_symmetry.space_group_name_H-M   'P 1'
#
loop_
_entity.id
_entity.type
_entity.pdbx_description
1 polymer ?
#
loop_
_entity_poly.entity_id
_entity_poly.type
_entity_poly.pdbx_seq_one_letter_code
_entity_poly.pdbx_strand_id
1 'polypeptide(L)'
;MDSPYKETYVSEEVERVRPVIKELSKNINKPISIDTGGSRVAEEVLKAGASIVNDTSGFKSNVNILNIIKEYNSSAIAMAYGEVNLIKYNPIMNIRRLLRETQVGR
;
A
#
# COMPACT_ATOMS: atom_id res chain seq x y z
N MET A 1 2.80 -11.00 -15.96
CA MET A 1 3.56 -10.52 -17.14
C MET A 1 4.49 -9.44 -16.66
N ASP A 2 5.78 -9.77 -16.53
CA ASP A 2 6.84 -8.85 -16.15
C ASP A 2 7.27 -8.08 -17.38
N SER A 3 6.85 -6.82 -17.46
CA SER A 3 7.21 -5.90 -18.53
C SER A 3 8.29 -4.95 -18.01
N PRO A 4 9.36 -4.67 -18.77
CA PRO A 4 10.45 -3.81 -18.33
C PRO A 4 9.98 -2.42 -17.86
N TYR A 5 8.89 -1.90 -18.44
CA TYR A 5 8.30 -0.63 -18.04
C TYR A 5 7.81 -0.59 -16.58
N LYS A 6 7.36 -1.73 -16.04
CA LYS A 6 6.89 -1.82 -14.65
C LYS A 6 8.04 -1.74 -13.66
N GLU A 7 9.17 -2.37 -13.99
CA GLU A 7 10.38 -2.32 -13.16
C GLU A 7 11.00 -0.92 -13.19
N THR A 8 11.05 -0.28 -14.35
CA THR A 8 11.49 1.12 -14.49
C THR A 8 10.65 2.06 -13.64
N TYR A 9 9.31 1.96 -13.72
CA TYR A 9 8.41 2.79 -12.93
C TYR A 9 8.62 2.59 -11.41
N VAL A 10 8.80 1.34 -10.96
CA VAL A 10 9.10 1.04 -9.55
C VAL A 10 10.41 1.68 -9.11
N SER A 11 11.45 1.62 -9.94
CA SER A 11 12.75 2.26 -9.65
C SER A 11 12.61 3.78 -9.54
N GLU A 12 11.94 4.42 -10.50
CA GLU A 12 11.70 5.86 -10.51
C GLU A 12 10.88 6.32 -9.29
N GLU A 13 9.87 5.53 -8.91
CA GLU A 13 9.07 5.80 -7.71
C GLU A 13 9.94 5.76 -6.45
N VAL A 14 10.75 4.72 -6.27
CA VAL A 14 11.69 4.58 -5.14
C VAL A 14 12.67 5.74 -5.08
N GLU A 15 13.29 6.11 -6.20
CA GLU A 15 14.26 7.22 -6.27
C GLU A 15 13.65 8.55 -5.87
N ARG A 16 12.37 8.78 -6.22
CA ARG A 16 11.64 9.99 -5.86
C ARG A 16 11.25 10.03 -4.38
N VAL A 17 10.72 8.93 -3.83
CA VAL A 17 10.10 8.95 -2.48
C VAL A 17 11.08 8.66 -1.36
N ARG A 18 12.06 7.78 -1.57
CA ARG A 18 12.98 7.31 -0.52
C ARG A 18 13.78 8.44 0.13
N PRO A 19 14.37 9.42 -0.61
CA PRO A 19 15.13 10.51 0.00
C PRO A 19 14.24 11.41 0.88
N VAL A 20 13.02 11.69 0.41
CA VAL A 20 12.06 12.53 1.14
C VAL A 20 11.65 11.86 2.45
N ILE A 21 11.30 10.56 2.41
CA ILE A 21 10.91 9.81 3.60
C ILE A 21 12.06 9.71 4.59
N LYS A 22 13.29 9.48 4.10
CA LYS A 22 14.50 9.42 4.94
C LYS A 22 14.77 10.73 5.66
N GLU A 23 14.49 11.87 5.03
CA GLU A 23 14.68 13.17 5.66
C GLU A 23 13.54 13.48 6.62
N LEU A 24 12.29 13.25 6.22
CA LEU A 24 11.14 13.47 7.10
C LEU A 24 11.21 12.60 8.36
N SER A 25 11.56 11.32 8.25
CA SER A 25 11.61 10.39 9.40
C SER A 25 12.60 10.81 10.48
N LYS A 26 13.63 11.61 10.14
CA LYS A 26 14.58 12.18 11.09
C LYS A 26 14.09 13.47 11.74
N ASN A 27 13.27 14.24 11.03
CA ASN A 27 12.93 15.61 11.40
C ASN A 27 11.53 15.75 12.01
N ILE A 28 10.66 14.74 11.87
CA ILE A 28 9.30 14.79 12.41
C ILE A 28 9.00 13.60 13.32
N ASN A 29 8.28 13.85 14.41
CA ASN A 29 7.79 12.81 15.32
C ASN A 29 6.34 12.42 14.97
N LYS A 30 6.05 12.15 13.70
CA LYS A 30 4.73 11.78 13.19
C LYS A 30 4.85 10.56 12.28
N PRO A 31 3.86 9.64 12.27
CA PRO A 31 3.85 8.52 11.34
C PRO A 31 3.87 8.99 9.89
N ILE A 32 4.61 8.27 9.04
CA ILE A 32 4.69 8.52 7.61
C ILE A 32 4.04 7.33 6.90
N SER A 33 3.01 7.63 6.10
CA SER A 33 2.35 6.66 5.23
C SER A 33 2.83 6.81 3.80
N ILE A 34 3.11 5.70 3.14
CA ILE A 34 3.30 5.64 1.69
C ILE A 34 2.00 5.17 1.02
N ASP A 35 1.58 5.80 -0.08
CA ASP A 35 0.51 5.31 -0.96
C ASP A 35 1.15 4.53 -2.11
N THR A 36 1.11 3.20 -2.03
CA THR A 36 1.71 2.34 -3.06
C THR A 36 1.09 0.94 -3.04
N GLY A 37 0.96 0.32 -4.23
CA GLY A 37 0.68 -1.11 -4.39
C GLY A 37 1.95 -1.94 -4.69
N GLY A 38 3.12 -1.32 -4.75
CA GLY A 38 4.39 -1.97 -5.09
C GLY A 38 5.11 -2.51 -3.85
N SER A 39 5.33 -3.83 -3.76
CA SER A 39 6.08 -4.42 -2.63
C SER A 39 7.49 -3.85 -2.53
N ARG A 40 8.15 -3.62 -3.66
CA ARG A 40 9.51 -3.07 -3.71
C ARG A 40 9.56 -1.62 -3.21
N VAL A 41 8.57 -0.80 -3.60
CA VAL A 41 8.45 0.57 -3.11
C VAL A 41 8.22 0.55 -1.60
N ALA A 42 7.25 -0.23 -1.13
CA ALA A 42 6.96 -0.39 0.29
C ALA A 42 8.19 -0.81 1.09
N GLU A 43 8.92 -1.84 0.64
CA GLU A 43 10.14 -2.30 1.31
C GLU A 43 11.19 -1.19 1.44
N GLU A 44 11.49 -0.49 0.34
CA GLU A 44 12.52 0.55 0.32
C GLU A 44 12.16 1.78 1.16
N VAL A 45 10.88 2.13 1.26
CA VAL A 45 10.45 3.28 2.08
C VAL A 45 10.28 2.93 3.55
N LEU A 46 9.88 1.70 3.87
CA LEU A 46 9.85 1.22 5.26
C LEU A 46 11.27 1.18 5.83
N LYS A 47 12.26 0.71 5.03
CA LYS A 47 13.69 0.85 5.36
C LYS A 47 14.12 2.30 5.60
N ALA A 48 13.51 3.26 4.89
CA ALA A 48 13.80 4.69 5.04
C ALA A 48 13.10 5.36 6.24
N GLY A 49 12.22 4.64 6.95
CA GLY A 49 11.53 5.13 8.15
C GLY A 49 10.05 5.46 7.98
N ALA A 50 9.43 5.07 6.86
CA ALA A 50 7.96 4.99 6.83
C ALA A 50 7.46 3.93 7.80
N SER A 51 6.24 4.08 8.31
CA SER A 51 5.63 3.18 9.30
C SER A 51 4.24 2.67 8.92
N ILE A 52 3.69 3.16 7.81
CA ILE A 52 2.36 2.80 7.32
C ILE A 52 2.41 2.60 5.80
N VAL A 53 1.81 1.51 5.33
CA VAL A 53 1.56 1.28 3.90
C VAL A 53 0.07 1.42 3.62
N ASN A 54 -0.29 2.32 2.70
CA ASN A 54 -1.63 2.51 2.18
C ASN A 54 -1.74 1.93 0.77
N ASP A 55 -2.58 0.92 0.60
CA ASP A 55 -2.83 0.28 -0.70
C ASP A 55 -4.28 0.51 -1.12
N THR A 56 -4.44 1.34 -2.15
CA THR A 56 -5.74 1.70 -2.72
C THR A 56 -6.42 0.56 -3.48
N SER A 57 -5.73 -0.55 -3.76
CA SER A 57 -6.32 -1.77 -4.30
C SER A 57 -6.90 -2.71 -3.22
N GLY A 58 -6.80 -2.33 -1.94
CA GLY A 58 -7.20 -3.18 -0.82
C GLY A 58 -6.32 -4.44 -0.69
N PHE A 59 -5.04 -4.32 -1.10
CA PHE A 59 -4.05 -5.40 -1.14
C PHE A 59 -4.40 -6.54 -2.10
N LYS A 60 -5.25 -6.28 -3.10
CA LYS A 60 -5.67 -7.28 -4.11
C LYS A 60 -4.72 -7.32 -5.31
N SER A 61 -4.07 -6.21 -5.65
CA SER A 61 -3.22 -6.11 -6.84
C SER A 61 -1.86 -6.79 -6.67
N ASN A 62 -1.34 -6.86 -5.44
CA ASN A 62 -0.06 -7.47 -5.12
C ASN A 62 -0.03 -7.94 -3.66
N VAL A 63 -0.36 -9.21 -3.45
CA VAL A 63 -0.46 -9.79 -2.10
C VAL A 63 0.88 -9.85 -1.35
N ASN A 64 2.02 -9.85 -2.06
CA ASN A 64 3.33 -9.96 -1.44
C ASN A 64 3.69 -8.74 -0.58
N ILE A 65 3.06 -7.58 -0.81
CA ILE A 65 3.26 -6.39 0.03
C ILE A 65 2.89 -6.63 1.50
N LEU A 66 1.97 -7.56 1.79
CA LEU A 66 1.59 -7.92 3.15
C LEU A 66 2.73 -8.64 3.91
N ASN A 67 3.54 -9.44 3.21
CA ASN A 67 4.72 -10.06 3.79
C ASN A 67 5.73 -9.00 4.22
N ILE A 68 5.93 -7.98 3.39
CA ILE A 68 6.80 -6.83 3.70
C ILE A 68 6.24 -6.06 4.90
N ILE A 69 4.95 -5.74 4.92
CA ILE A 69 4.32 -5.05 6.05
C ILE A 69 4.54 -5.81 7.36
N LYS A 70 4.40 -7.14 7.34
CA LYS A 70 4.63 -8.02 8.48
C LYS A 70 6.09 -8.04 8.92
N GLU A 71 7.02 -8.16 7.97
CA GLU A 71 8.47 -8.18 8.23
C GLU A 71 8.93 -6.89 8.93
N TYR A 72 8.43 -5.74 8.50
CA TYR A 72 8.77 -4.43 9.07
C TYR A 72 7.87 -4.01 10.23
N ASN A 73 6.98 -4.89 10.71
CA ASN A 73 6.01 -4.62 11.77
C ASN A 73 5.26 -3.28 11.57
N SER A 74 4.88 -3.00 10.33
CA SER A 74 4.27 -1.73 9.92
C SER A 74 2.74 -1.80 9.93
N SER A 75 2.08 -0.65 9.99
CA SER A 75 0.62 -0.59 9.86
C SER A 75 0.19 -0.67 8.39
N ALA A 76 -1.02 -1.16 8.15
CA ALA A 76 -1.63 -1.27 6.83
C ALA A 76 -2.93 -0.47 6.75
N ILE A 77 -3.14 0.24 5.65
CA ILE A 77 -4.42 0.86 5.28
C ILE A 77 -4.93 0.18 4.02
N ALA A 78 -6.13 -0.39 4.09
CA ALA A 78 -6.80 -1.04 2.96
C ALA A 78 -7.99 -0.19 2.51
N MET A 79 -8.08 0.09 1.21
CA MET A 79 -9.24 0.73 0.63
C MET A 79 -10.32 -0.29 0.22
N ALA A 80 -11.60 0.13 0.29
CA ALA A 80 -12.72 -0.62 -0.27
C ALA A 80 -12.65 -0.59 -1.81
N TYR A 81 -11.89 -1.53 -2.39
CA TYR A 81 -11.61 -1.57 -3.82
C TYR A 81 -12.27 -2.76 -4.52
N GLY A 82 -12.92 -2.50 -5.65
CA GLY A 82 -13.55 -3.49 -6.51
C GLY A 82 -14.87 -2.99 -7.11
N GLU A 83 -15.61 -3.91 -7.73
CA GLU A 83 -16.89 -3.56 -8.36
C GLU A 83 -17.96 -3.19 -7.33
N VAL A 84 -18.62 -2.05 -7.56
CA VAL A 84 -19.75 -1.57 -6.77
C VAL A 84 -21.05 -1.98 -7.45
N ASN A 85 -21.97 -2.60 -6.70
CA ASN A 85 -23.28 -2.99 -7.20
C ASN A 85 -24.37 -2.21 -6.44
N LEU A 86 -24.84 -1.12 -7.06
CA LEU A 86 -25.87 -0.24 -6.49
C LEU A 86 -27.30 -0.79 -6.67
N ILE A 87 -27.50 -1.76 -7.56
CA ILE A 87 -28.80 -2.43 -7.74
C ILE A 87 -29.07 -3.36 -6.56
N LYS A 88 -28.03 -4.09 -6.12
CA LYS A 88 -28.13 -5.13 -5.09
C LYS A 88 -27.87 -4.61 -3.68
N TYR A 89 -27.03 -3.59 -3.53
CA TYR A 89 -26.56 -3.14 -2.22
C TYR A 89 -26.55 -1.62 -2.11
N ASN A 90 -26.91 -1.10 -0.92
CA ASN A 90 -26.69 0.31 -0.61
C ASN A 90 -25.16 0.63 -0.49
N PRO A 91 -24.77 1.92 -0.48
CA PRO A 91 -23.35 2.30 -0.42
C PRO A 91 -22.58 1.71 0.76
N ILE A 92 -23.18 1.70 1.97
CA ILE A 92 -22.53 1.16 3.19
C ILE A 92 -22.29 -0.35 3.04
N MET A 93 -23.26 -1.09 2.49
CA MET A 93 -23.12 -2.53 2.25
C MET A 93 -22.06 -2.84 1.20
N ASN A 94 -21.97 -2.04 0.13
CA ASN A 94 -20.88 -2.17 -0.85
C ASN A 94 -19.51 -1.98 -0.18
N ILE A 95 -19.34 -0.92 0.61
CA ILE A 95 -18.08 -0.65 1.33
C ILE A 95 -17.74 -1.82 2.27
N ARG A 96 -18.68 -2.24 3.12
CA ARG A 96 -18.45 -3.35 4.07
C ARG A 96 -18.06 -4.64 3.36
N ARG A 97 -18.71 -4.96 2.23
CA ARG A 97 -18.37 -6.14 1.43
C ARG A 97 -16.97 -6.03 0.85
N LEU A 98 -16.65 -4.93 0.18
CA LEU A 98 -15.35 -4.73 -0.45
C LEU A 98 -14.20 -4.72 0.57
N LEU A 99 -14.41 -4.18 1.77
CA LEU A 99 -13.44 -4.25 2.86
C LEU A 99 -13.20 -5.68 3.36
N ARG A 100 -14.24 -6.52 3.44
CA ARG A 100 -14.09 -7.95 3.83
C ARG A 100 -13.35 -8.78 2.77
N GLU A 101 -13.34 -8.32 1.53
CA GLU A 101 -12.63 -8.96 0.43
C GLU A 101 -11.14 -8.55 0.35
N THR A 102 -10.70 -7.60 1.19
CA THR A 102 -9.27 -7.25 1.28
C THR A 102 -8.45 -8.45 1.77
N GLN A 103 -7.15 -8.43 1.50
CA GLN A 103 -6.25 -9.53 1.88
C GLN A 103 -5.62 -9.36 3.28
N VAL A 104 -5.97 -8.28 4.00
CA VAL A 104 -5.40 -8.00 5.33
C VAL A 104 -5.86 -9.06 6.34
N GLY A 105 -4.91 -9.64 7.08
CA GLY A 105 -5.18 -10.59 8.16
C GLY A 105 -5.55 -12.01 7.72
N ARG A 106 -5.31 -12.35 6.45
CA ARG A 106 -5.42 -13.71 5.91
C ARG A 106 -4.06 -14.39 5.85
#